data_AF-A0A3A8HXW3-F1
#
_entry.id   AF-A0A3A8HXW3-F1
#
_cell.length_a   1.000
_cell.length_b   1.000
_cell.length_c   1.000
_cell.angle_alpha   90.00
_cell.angle_beta   90.00
_cell.angle_gamma   90.00
#
_symmetry.space_group_name_H-M   'P 1'
#
loop_
_entity.id
_entity.type
_entity.pdbx_description
1 polymer ?
#
loop_
_entity_poly.entity_id
_entity_poly.type
_entity_poly.pdbx_seq_one_letter_code
_entity_poly.pdbx_strand_id
1 'polypeptide(L)'
;MNTQPRDWHGVAVAKLNSVLGPARGPVVLEEALRATGLVHINSADELHRFAQVLITTGGFAGAVGGLLSVHAVMHGASGDTPARPGSR
;
A
#
# COMPACT_ATOMS: atom_id res chain seq x y z
N MET A 1 -5.17 21.76 11.91
CA MET A 1 -4.73 20.61 11.10
C MET A 1 -4.63 19.42 12.05
N ASN A 2 -5.57 18.46 11.99
CA ASN A 2 -5.59 17.32 12.91
C ASN A 2 -4.49 16.33 12.54
N THR A 3 -3.33 16.46 13.17
CA THR A 3 -2.24 15.48 13.16
C THR A 3 -2.52 14.39 14.19
N GLN A 4 -3.62 13.64 14.05
CA GLN A 4 -3.68 12.34 14.71
C GLN A 4 -2.68 11.42 13.99
N PRO A 5 -1.81 10.69 14.73
CA PRO A 5 -0.99 9.66 14.12
C PRO A 5 -1.94 8.64 13.48
N ARG A 6 -1.96 8.60 12.15
CA ARG A 6 -2.76 7.65 11.39
C ARG A 6 -2.02 6.33 11.40
N ASP A 7 -2.68 5.28 11.87
CA ASP A 7 -2.16 3.93 11.81
C ASP A 7 -2.25 3.40 10.37
N TRP A 8 -1.28 3.80 9.55
CA TRP A 8 -1.20 3.43 8.13
C TRP A 8 -1.06 1.92 7.95
N HIS A 9 -0.28 1.29 8.83
CA HIS A 9 -0.07 -0.14 8.83
C HIS A 9 -1.35 -0.88 9.20
N GLY A 10 -2.06 -0.48 10.26
CA GLY A 10 -3.34 -1.06 10.65
C GLY A 10 -4.40 -0.93 9.56
N VAL A 11 -4.42 0.18 8.82
CA VAL A 11 -5.30 0.32 7.64
C VAL A 11 -4.96 -0.69 6.55
N ALA A 12 -3.67 -0.88 6.23
CA ALA A 12 -3.25 -1.88 5.24
C ALA A 12 -3.63 -3.31 5.68
N VAL A 13 -3.35 -3.66 6.94
CA VAL A 13 -3.69 -4.95 7.55
C VAL A 13 -5.20 -5.20 7.46
N ALA A 14 -6.01 -4.23 7.89
CA ALA A 14 -7.46 -4.37 7.92
C ALA A 14 -8.03 -4.60 6.51
N LYS A 15 -7.55 -3.86 5.50
CA LYS A 15 -8.02 -4.03 4.11
C LYS A 15 -7.60 -5.37 3.51
N LEU A 16 -6.37 -5.79 3.74
CA LEU A 16 -5.90 -7.09 3.27
C LEU A 16 -6.69 -8.24 3.91
N ASN A 17 -6.88 -8.20 5.23
CA ASN A 17 -7.66 -9.21 5.94
C ASN A 17 -9.14 -9.20 5.53
N SER A 18 -9.72 -8.03 5.25
CA SER A 18 -11.10 -7.92 4.80
C SER A 18 -11.35 -8.52 3.41
N VAL A 19 -10.36 -8.47 2.50
CA VAL A 19 -10.53 -8.92 1.11
C VAL A 19 -9.97 -10.32 0.88
N LEU A 20 -8.80 -10.62 1.45
CA LEU A 20 -8.10 -11.89 1.27
C LEU A 20 -8.38 -12.89 2.40
N GLY A 21 -8.98 -12.42 3.50
CA GLY A 21 -9.21 -13.21 4.70
C GLY A 21 -7.97 -13.29 5.62
N PRO A 22 -8.17 -13.72 6.88
CA PRO A 22 -7.13 -13.71 7.92
C PRO A 22 -5.98 -14.69 7.67
N ALA A 23 -6.16 -15.68 6.79
CA ALA A 23 -5.10 -16.63 6.46
C ALA A 23 -4.14 -16.10 5.37
N ARG A 24 -4.66 -15.35 4.38
CA ARG A 24 -3.88 -14.86 3.24
C ARG A 24 -3.43 -13.41 3.41
N GLY A 25 -4.18 -12.59 4.12
CA GLY A 25 -3.87 -11.19 4.37
C GLY A 25 -2.48 -10.97 4.99
N PRO A 26 -2.11 -11.67 6.08
CA PRO A 26 -0.80 -11.52 6.69
C PRO A 26 0.35 -11.94 5.79
N VAL A 27 0.18 -13.00 4.99
CA VAL A 27 1.22 -13.48 4.04
C VAL A 27 1.50 -12.43 2.97
N VAL A 28 0.44 -11.90 2.35
CA VAL A 28 0.57 -10.87 1.31
C VAL A 28 1.13 -9.56 1.89
N LEU A 29 0.78 -9.22 3.13
CA LEU A 29 1.35 -8.07 3.84
C LEU A 29 2.87 -8.24 4.01
N GLU A 30 3.33 -9.37 4.53
CA GLU A 30 4.75 -9.64 4.76
C GLU A 30 5.56 -9.66 3.45
N GLU A 31 5.03 -10.28 2.39
CA GLU A 31 5.67 -10.31 1.08
C GLU A 31 5.81 -8.91 0.48
N ALA A 32 4.75 -8.09 0.56
CA ALA A 32 4.78 -6.74 0.04
C ALA A 32 5.68 -5.80 0.87
N LEU A 33 5.67 -5.93 2.20
CA LEU A 33 6.61 -5.20 3.08
C LEU A 33 8.06 -5.54 2.72
N ARG A 34 8.37 -6.84 2.59
CA ARG A 34 9.70 -7.29 2.18
C ARG A 34 10.13 -6.73 0.82
N ALA A 35 9.23 -6.74 -0.16
CA ALA A 35 9.50 -6.20 -1.50
C ALA A 35 9.78 -4.69 -1.49
N THR A 36 9.17 -3.94 -0.56
CA THR A 36 9.47 -2.51 -0.35
C THR A 36 10.69 -2.24 0.53
N GLY A 37 11.24 -3.26 1.19
CA GLY A 37 12.26 -3.10 2.23
C GLY A 37 11.73 -2.49 3.54
N LEU A 38 10.41 -2.43 3.71
CA LEU A 38 9.77 -1.89 4.92
C LEU A 38 9.55 -3.00 5.94
N VAL A 39 9.60 -2.62 7.22
CA VAL A 39 9.14 -3.48 8.34
C VAL A 39 7.77 -3.02 8.84
N HIS A 40 7.49 -1.73 8.72
CA HIS A 40 6.24 -1.11 9.14
C HIS A 40 5.93 0.09 8.24
N ILE A 41 4.66 0.48 8.16
CA ILE A 41 4.21 1.60 7.32
C ILE A 41 3.92 2.79 8.25
N ASN A 42 4.77 3.82 8.20
CA ASN A 42 4.73 4.98 9.09
C ASN A 42 4.22 6.25 8.38
N SER A 43 4.13 6.23 7.05
CA SER A 43 3.72 7.41 6.28
C SER A 43 2.79 7.07 5.13
N ALA A 44 2.11 8.10 4.61
CA ALA A 44 1.29 7.99 3.42
C ALA A 44 2.13 7.61 2.18
N ASP A 45 3.36 8.13 2.06
CA ASP A 45 4.26 7.76 0.95
C ASP A 45 4.67 6.29 1.00
N GLU A 46 4.99 5.77 2.18
CA GLU A 46 5.28 4.35 2.37
C GLU A 46 4.06 3.49 2.06
N LEU A 47 2.86 3.93 2.46
CA LEU A 47 1.62 3.23 2.12
C LEU A 47 1.39 3.21 0.60
N HIS A 48 1.72 4.31 -0.09
CA HIS A 48 1.63 4.39 -1.54
C HIS A 48 2.62 3.43 -2.22
N ARG A 49 3.88 3.40 -1.79
CA ARG A 49 4.88 2.43 -2.32
C ARG A 49 4.46 0.98 -2.09
N PHE A 50 3.96 0.68 -0.89
CA PHE A 50 3.40 -0.62 -0.55
C PHE A 50 2.22 -0.99 -1.47
N ALA A 51 1.30 -0.05 -1.69
CA ALA A 51 0.18 -0.22 -2.60
C ALA A 51 0.62 -0.49 -4.04
N GLN A 52 1.68 0.15 -4.54
CA GLN A 52 2.23 -0.12 -5.87
C GLN A 52 2.72 -1.56 -6.02
N VAL A 53 3.40 -2.10 -5.00
CA VAL A 53 3.81 -3.52 -5.01
C VAL A 53 2.58 -4.43 -5.15
N LEU A 54 1.54 -4.20 -4.35
CA LEU A 54 0.32 -4.99 -4.44
C LEU A 54 -0.34 -4.90 -5.83
N ILE A 55 -0.37 -3.70 -6.44
CA ILE A 55 -0.88 -3.48 -7.80
C ILE A 55 -0.11 -4.36 -8.80
N THR A 56 1.22 -4.42 -8.70
CA THR A 56 2.04 -5.24 -9.62
C THR A 56 1.80 -6.74 -9.47
N THR A 57 1.39 -7.22 -8.29
CA THR A 57 1.02 -8.63 -8.07
C THR A 57 -0.28 -9.00 -8.79
N GLY A 58 -1.17 -8.03 -9.03
CA GLY A 58 -2.44 -8.25 -9.73
C GLY A 58 -3.49 -9.00 -8.89
N GLY A 59 -4.60 -9.38 -9.53
CA GLY A 59 -5.72 -10.08 -8.88
C GLY A 59 -6.33 -9.30 -7.71
N PHE A 60 -6.76 -10.01 -6.67
CA PHE A 60 -7.37 -9.41 -5.48
C PHE A 60 -6.38 -8.55 -4.68
N ALA A 61 -5.11 -8.94 -4.61
CA ALA A 61 -4.07 -8.14 -3.98
C ALA A 61 -3.91 -6.79 -4.71
N GLY A 62 -3.90 -6.80 -6.04
CA GLY A 62 -3.84 -5.59 -6.85
C GLY A 62 -5.04 -4.66 -6.67
N ALA A 63 -6.25 -5.21 -6.52
CA ALA A 63 -7.43 -4.42 -6.20
C ALA A 63 -7.31 -3.72 -4.84
N VAL A 64 -6.80 -4.42 -3.81
CA VAL A 64 -6.51 -3.81 -2.50
C VAL A 64 -5.42 -2.74 -2.61
N GLY A 65 -4.38 -2.99 -3.41
CA GLY A 65 -3.34 -2.01 -3.73
C GLY A 65 -3.93 -0.73 -4.34
N GLY A 66 -4.83 -0.84 -5.31
CA GLY A 66 -5.53 0.33 -5.87
C GLY A 66 -6.26 1.16 -4.82
N LEU A 67 -7.02 0.50 -3.92
CA LEU A 67 -7.73 1.18 -2.83
C LEU A 67 -6.78 1.86 -1.83
N LEU A 68 -5.67 1.21 -1.49
CA LEU A 68 -4.66 1.76 -0.59
C LEU A 68 -3.90 2.93 -1.22
N SER A 69 -3.64 2.86 -2.52
CA SER A 69 -3.00 3.93 -3.29
C SER A 69 -3.84 5.20 -3.29
N VAL A 70 -5.15 5.10 -3.56
CA VAL A 70 -6.08 6.23 -3.46
C VAL A 70 -6.12 6.77 -2.03
N HIS A 71 -6.20 5.89 -1.03
CA HIS A 71 -6.22 6.30 0.36
C HIS A 71 -4.95 7.05 0.77
N ALA A 72 -3.79 6.65 0.27
CA ALA A 72 -2.52 7.33 0.52
C ALA A 72 -2.48 8.72 -0.16
N VAL A 73 -2.88 8.82 -1.43
CA VAL A 73 -2.88 10.08 -2.20
C VAL A 73 -3.85 11.10 -1.62
N MET A 74 -5.07 10.67 -1.26
CA MET A 74 -6.05 11.54 -0.60
C MET A 74 -5.54 12.16 0.71
N HIS A 75 -4.52 11.53 1.31
CA HIS A 75 -3.94 11.96 2.57
C HIS A 75 -2.52 12.52 2.44
N GLY A 76 -2.10 12.88 1.23
CA GLY A 76 -0.89 13.65 1.01
C GLY A 76 0.35 12.83 0.66
N ALA A 77 0.20 11.57 0.26
CA ALA A 77 1.29 10.89 -0.44
C ALA A 77 1.64 11.67 -1.70
N SER A 78 2.92 11.92 -1.94
CA SER A 78 3.43 12.70 -3.07
C SER A 78 3.15 12.03 -4.42
N GLY A 79 2.65 10.78 -4.40
CA GLY A 79 2.18 10.08 -5.59
C GLY A 79 3.28 9.95 -6.63
N ASP A 80 4.51 9.66 -6.17
CA ASP A 80 5.68 9.46 -7.02
C ASP A 80 5.41 8.24 -7.91
N THR A 81 4.69 8.54 -8.97
CA THR A 81 4.41 7.68 -10.10
C THR A 81 5.80 7.48 -10.70
N PRO A 82 6.33 6.24 -10.77
CA PRO A 82 7.64 6.04 -11.38
C PRO A 82 7.58 6.66 -12.78
N ALA A 83 8.40 7.71 -12.96
CA ALA A 83 8.46 8.45 -14.20
C ALA A 83 8.67 7.43 -15.32
N ARG A 84 7.67 7.29 -16.19
CA ARG A 84 7.73 6.44 -17.37
C ARG A 84 9.02 6.82 -18.13
N PRO A 85 10.01 5.92 -18.30
CA PRO A 85 11.16 6.24 -19.12
C PRO A 85 10.68 6.44 -20.56
N GLY A 86 11.15 7.54 -21.16
CA GLY A 86 10.52 8.20 -22.30
C GLY A 86 10.25 7.31 -23.51
N SER A 87 9.14 7.59 -24.18
CA SER A 87 8.95 7.28 -25.59
C SER A 87 9.80 8.24 -26.41
N ARG A 88 10.96 7.76 -26.89
CA ARG A 88 11.73 8.37 -27.97
C ARG A 88 11.20 7.88 -29.32
#